data_AF-A0A8S4QZZ4-F1
#
_entry.id   AF-A0A8S4QZZ4-F1
#
_cell.length_a   1.000
_cell.length_b   1.000
_cell.length_c   1.000
_cell.angle_alpha   90.00
_cell.angle_beta   90.00
_cell.angle_gamma   90.00
#
_symmetry.space_group_name_H-M   'P 1'
#
loop_
_entity.id
_entity.type
_entity.pdbx_description
1 polymer ?
#
loop_
_entity_poly.entity_id
_entity_poly.type
_entity_poly.pdbx_seq_one_letter_code
_entity_poly.pdbx_strand_id
1 'polypeptide(L)'
;MQMDKELQRQVNNSWACYWSLKQIVKSKDIPMLTKSKVYNMCILPILTYRCQTWGLTKAHQQKLKICQHRMERSMLNIKLKDKWSLRKIKKATGVMHVTRKIQRLKERWNGHVVSSLKEKWTKEIIS
;
A
#
# COMPACT_ATOMS: atom_id res chain seq x y z
N MET A 1 0.65 11.92 17.69
CA MET A 1 -0.68 12.57 17.53
C MET A 1 -0.99 12.95 16.08
N GLN A 2 -0.14 13.70 15.34
CA GLN A 2 -0.44 14.10 13.94
C GLN A 2 -0.27 12.96 12.91
N MET A 3 0.77 12.13 13.08
CA MET A 3 1.04 11.00 12.18
C MET A 3 -0.02 9.90 12.25
N ASP A 4 -0.52 9.59 13.44
CA ASP A 4 -1.61 8.61 13.61
C ASP A 4 -2.91 9.07 12.93
N LYS A 5 -3.24 10.37 13.04
CA LYS A 5 -4.41 10.95 12.36
C LYS A 5 -4.30 10.82 10.85
N GLU A 6 -3.13 11.11 10.31
CA GLU A 6 -2.90 11.02 8.86
C GLU A 6 -2.92 9.57 8.36
N LEU A 7 -2.32 8.64 9.11
CA LEU A 7 -2.40 7.21 8.81
C LEU A 7 -3.85 6.72 8.82
N GLN A 8 -4.64 7.17 9.80
CA GLN A 8 -6.06 6.84 9.88
C GLN A 8 -6.82 7.41 8.68
N ARG A 9 -6.51 8.64 8.26
CA ARG A 9 -7.07 9.26 7.06
C ARG A 9 -6.78 8.43 5.82
N GLN A 10 -5.55 7.95 5.65
CA GLN A 10 -5.16 7.10 4.53
C GLN A 10 -5.90 5.76 4.53
N VAL A 11 -6.04 5.13 5.71
CA VAL A 11 -6.85 3.91 5.87
C VAL A 11 -8.30 4.16 5.46
N ASN A 12 -8.90 5.26 5.91
CA ASN A 12 -10.28 5.61 5.56
C ASN A 12 -10.44 5.86 4.06
N ASN A 13 -9.54 6.65 3.45
CA ASN A 13 -9.56 6.93 2.02
C ASN A 13 -9.35 5.67 1.17
N SER A 14 -8.47 4.78 1.62
CA SER A 14 -8.23 3.50 0.95
C SER A 14 -9.48 2.62 0.99
N TRP A 15 -10.21 2.60 2.11
CA TRP A 15 -11.49 1.92 2.20
C TRP A 15 -12.57 2.55 1.33
N ALA A 16 -12.66 3.88 1.30
CA ALA A 16 -13.59 4.59 0.41
C ALA A 16 -13.35 4.21 -1.06
N CYS A 17 -12.08 4.23 -1.51
CA CYS A 17 -11.69 3.80 -2.85
C CYS A 17 -11.96 2.30 -3.08
N TYR A 18 -11.68 1.45 -2.09
CA TYR A 18 -12.01 0.02 -2.18
C TYR A 18 -13.51 -0.21 -2.44
N TRP A 19 -14.37 0.50 -1.71
CA TRP A 19 -15.82 0.35 -1.83
C TRP A 19 -16.39 0.99 -3.09
N SER A 20 -15.80 2.09 -3.59
CA SER A 20 -16.19 2.63 -4.90
C SER A 20 -15.87 1.63 -6.03
N LEU A 21 -14.80 0.85 -5.88
CA LEU A 21 -14.40 -0.20 -6.82
C LEU A 21 -15.00 -1.58 -6.51
N LYS A 22 -16.02 -1.68 -5.63
CA LYS A 22 -16.58 -2.96 -5.16
C LYS A 22 -16.99 -3.91 -6.29
N GLN A 23 -17.53 -3.37 -7.38
CA GLN A 23 -17.99 -4.16 -8.53
C GLN A 23 -16.83 -4.90 -9.22
N ILE A 24 -15.61 -4.36 -9.11
CA ILE A 24 -14.41 -5.00 -9.64
C ILE A 24 -13.79 -5.91 -8.59
N VAL A 25 -13.46 -5.35 -7.42
CA VAL A 25 -12.62 -6.04 -6.42
C VAL A 25 -13.36 -7.16 -5.68
N LYS A 26 -14.70 -7.18 -5.71
CA LYS A 26 -15.53 -8.23 -5.06
C LYS A 26 -16.32 -9.11 -6.04
N SER A 27 -16.41 -8.76 -7.32
CA SER A 27 -17.12 -9.59 -8.32
C SER A 27 -16.54 -11.00 -8.36
N LYS A 28 -17.38 -12.03 -8.55
CA LYS A 28 -16.89 -13.41 -8.68
C LYS A 28 -16.38 -13.71 -10.08
N ASP A 29 -16.86 -12.97 -11.07
CA ASP A 29 -16.63 -13.20 -12.49
C ASP A 29 -15.28 -12.63 -12.96
N ILE A 30 -14.74 -11.66 -12.21
CA ILE A 30 -13.45 -11.04 -12.53
C ILE A 30 -12.29 -11.89 -11.97
N PRO A 31 -11.31 -12.25 -12.81
CA PRO A 31 -10.12 -12.98 -12.38
C PRO A 31 -9.36 -12.27 -11.27
N MET A 32 -8.81 -13.04 -10.33
CA MET A 32 -8.07 -12.49 -9.19
C MET A 32 -6.87 -11.64 -9.62
N LEU A 33 -6.20 -12.01 -10.71
CA LEU A 33 -5.09 -11.25 -11.28
C LEU A 33 -5.48 -9.80 -11.60
N THR A 34 -6.65 -9.60 -12.22
CA THR A 34 -7.18 -8.28 -12.58
C THR A 34 -7.51 -7.48 -11.33
N LYS A 35 -8.17 -8.10 -10.35
CA LYS A 35 -8.47 -7.46 -9.06
C LYS A 35 -7.19 -7.00 -8.36
N SER A 36 -6.14 -7.82 -8.39
CA SER A 36 -4.86 -7.51 -7.76
C SER A 36 -4.11 -6.39 -8.48
N LYS A 37 -4.20 -6.31 -9.80
CA LYS A 37 -3.71 -5.15 -10.57
C LYS A 37 -4.42 -3.87 -10.14
N VAL A 38 -5.75 -3.88 -10.10
CA VAL A 38 -6.57 -2.73 -9.67
C VAL A 38 -6.23 -2.33 -8.24
N TYR A 39 -6.12 -3.28 -7.31
CA TYR A 39 -5.71 -3.01 -5.95
C TYR A 39 -4.33 -2.33 -5.88
N ASN A 40 -3.34 -2.88 -6.59
CA ASN A 40 -1.97 -2.36 -6.60
C ASN A 40 -1.85 -0.97 -7.24
N MET A 41 -2.70 -0.65 -8.22
CA MET A 41 -2.68 0.62 -8.96
C MET A 41 -3.51 1.71 -8.28
N CYS A 42 -4.67 1.40 -7.72
CA CYS A 42 -5.60 2.42 -7.22
C CYS A 42 -5.58 2.53 -5.69
N ILE A 43 -5.59 1.40 -4.99
CA ILE A 43 -5.84 1.37 -3.54
C ILE A 43 -4.52 1.45 -2.77
N LEU A 44 -3.54 0.65 -3.18
CA LEU A 44 -2.25 0.56 -2.51
C LEU A 44 -1.48 1.91 -2.48
N PRO A 45 -1.49 2.76 -3.52
CA PRO A 45 -0.85 4.07 -3.46
C PRO A 45 -1.51 5.02 -2.45
N ILE A 46 -2.84 4.98 -2.31
CA ILE A 46 -3.58 5.77 -1.32
C ILE A 46 -3.19 5.31 0.09
N LEU A 47 -3.12 4.01 0.31
CA LEU A 47 -2.76 3.41 1.59
C LEU A 47 -1.32 3.70 2.01
N THR A 48 -0.43 3.87 1.03
CA THR A 48 1.01 4.12 1.25
C THR A 48 1.39 5.58 1.06
N TYR A 49 0.40 6.48 0.94
CA TYR A 49 0.66 7.89 0.72
C TYR A 49 1.58 8.44 1.83
N ARG A 50 2.59 9.23 1.46
CA ARG A 50 3.57 9.85 2.38
C ARG A 50 4.35 8.90 3.31
N CYS A 51 4.23 7.58 3.15
CA CYS A 51 5.00 6.61 3.91
C CYS A 51 6.51 6.63 3.60
N GLN A 52 6.89 7.28 2.49
CA GLN A 52 8.28 7.45 2.04
C GLN A 52 9.04 8.51 2.84
N THR A 53 8.36 9.54 3.33
CA THR A 53 8.95 10.69 4.03
C THR A 53 8.98 10.51 5.54
N TRP A 54 8.35 9.45 6.08
CA TRP A 54 8.18 9.28 7.52
C TRP A 54 8.98 8.10 8.09
N GLY A 55 9.48 8.31 9.32
CA GLY A 55 9.95 7.26 10.20
C GLY A 55 8.78 6.38 10.66
N LEU A 56 8.34 5.45 9.82
CA LEU A 56 7.28 4.51 10.18
C LEU A 56 7.71 3.61 11.35
N THR A 57 7.08 3.81 12.51
CA THR A 57 7.19 2.89 13.64
C THR A 57 6.62 1.50 13.28
N LYS A 58 6.99 0.48 14.06
CA LYS A 58 6.44 -0.88 13.93
C LYS A 58 4.91 -0.89 14.05
N ALA A 59 4.35 -0.03 14.91
CA ALA A 59 2.90 0.10 15.10
C ALA A 59 2.19 0.62 13.83
N HIS A 60 2.75 1.61 13.14
CA HIS A 60 2.18 2.11 11.89
C HIS A 60 2.20 1.05 10.79
N GLN A 61 3.32 0.34 10.64
CA GLN A 61 3.41 -0.76 9.68
C GLN A 61 2.38 -1.86 9.98
N GLN A 62 2.14 -2.14 11.26
CA GLN A 62 1.12 -3.11 11.65
C GLN A 62 -0.29 -2.65 11.30
N LYS A 63 -0.65 -1.38 11.55
CA LYS A 63 -1.95 -0.82 11.14
C LYS A 63 -2.17 -0.95 9.62
N LEU A 64 -1.17 -0.63 8.82
CA LEU A 64 -1.22 -0.77 7.36
C LEU A 64 -1.39 -2.22 6.92
N LYS A 65 -0.65 -3.16 7.51
CA LYS A 65 -0.79 -4.60 7.24
C LYS A 65 -2.19 -5.09 7.59
N ILE A 66 -2.74 -4.69 8.74
CA ILE A 66 -4.09 -5.07 9.16
C ILE A 66 -5.13 -4.55 8.15
N CYS A 67 -5.00 -3.29 7.72
CA CYS A 67 -5.88 -2.70 6.70
C CYS A 67 -5.84 -3.51 5.39
N GLN A 68 -4.63 -3.75 4.86
CA GLN A 68 -4.44 -4.56 3.65
C GLN A 68 -5.06 -5.95 3.81
N HIS A 69 -4.79 -6.65 4.91
CA HIS A 69 -5.31 -8.00 5.13
C HIS A 69 -6.84 -8.03 5.18
N ARG A 70 -7.48 -7.03 5.79
CA ARG A 70 -8.95 -6.92 5.81
C ARG A 70 -9.52 -6.74 4.40
N MET A 71 -8.88 -5.93 3.56
CA MET A 71 -9.27 -5.75 2.16
C MET A 71 -9.07 -7.03 1.34
N GLU A 72 -7.93 -7.71 1.49
CA GLU A 72 -7.66 -9.00 0.83
C GLU A 72 -8.71 -10.07 1.17
N ARG A 73 -9.11 -10.16 2.44
CA ARG A 73 -10.21 -11.05 2.86
C ARG A 73 -11.52 -10.68 2.19
N SER A 74 -11.83 -9.39 2.11
CA SER A 74 -13.04 -8.90 1.44
C SER A 74 -13.03 -9.21 -0.07
N MET A 75 -11.88 -9.12 -0.73
CA MET A 75 -11.71 -9.47 -2.17
C MET A 75 -12.00 -10.94 -2.46
N LEU A 76 -11.64 -11.81 -1.52
CA LEU A 76 -11.88 -13.26 -1.61
C LEU A 76 -13.30 -13.66 -1.15
N ASN A 77 -14.10 -12.71 -0.64
CA ASN A 77 -15.42 -12.96 -0.04
C ASN A 77 -15.40 -14.03 1.08
N ILE A 78 -14.30 -14.12 1.84
CA ILE A 78 -14.14 -15.11 2.92
C ILE A 78 -14.62 -14.58 4.27
N LYS A 79 -15.38 -15.42 4.97
CA LYS A 79 -15.87 -15.17 6.33
C LYS A 79 -14.83 -15.63 7.36
N LEU A 80 -14.93 -15.12 8.59
CA LEU A 80 -14.02 -15.51 9.68
C LEU A 80 -14.10 -17.01 9.99
N LYS A 81 -15.31 -17.59 9.88
CA LYS A 81 -15.55 -19.02 10.08
C LYS A 81 -14.80 -19.95 9.13
N ASP A 82 -14.37 -19.46 7.98
CA ASP A 82 -13.64 -20.27 7.00
C ASP A 82 -12.21 -20.57 7.49
N LYS A 83 -11.72 -19.87 8.53
CA LYS A 83 -10.41 -20.10 9.18
C LYS A 83 -9.21 -20.11 8.23
N TRP A 84 -9.29 -19.36 7.12
CA TRP A 84 -8.16 -19.24 6.19
C TRP A 84 -6.96 -18.56 6.87
N SER A 85 -5.82 -19.22 6.79
CA SER A 85 -4.55 -18.64 7.25
C SER A 85 -4.17 -17.43 6.40
N LEU A 86 -3.44 -16.49 7.00
CA LEU A 86 -2.97 -15.30 6.30
C LEU A 86 -2.08 -15.66 5.09
N ARG A 87 -1.25 -16.71 5.22
CA ARG A 87 -0.41 -17.22 4.12
C ARG A 87 -1.27 -17.67 2.93
N LYS A 88 -2.38 -18.38 3.20
CA LYS A 88 -3.31 -18.83 2.16
C LYS A 88 -3.97 -17.64 1.46
N ILE A 89 -4.41 -16.64 2.22
CA ILE A 89 -5.01 -15.40 1.68
C ILE A 89 -4.03 -14.68 0.75
N LYS A 90 -2.79 -14.44 1.22
CA LYS A 90 -1.75 -13.77 0.44
C LYS A 90 -1.41 -14.50 -0.85
N LYS A 91 -1.33 -15.83 -0.80
CA LYS A 91 -1.08 -16.67 -1.98
C LYS A 91 -2.24 -16.58 -2.97
N ALA A 92 -3.49 -16.55 -2.47
CA ALA A 92 -4.67 -16.46 -3.31
C ALA A 92 -4.83 -15.08 -3.96
N THR A 93 -4.57 -13.99 -3.23
CA THR A 93 -4.70 -12.63 -3.77
C THR A 93 -3.52 -12.26 -4.67
N GLY A 94 -2.28 -12.52 -4.24
CA GLY A 94 -1.09 -12.11 -5.00
C GLY A 94 -0.92 -10.59 -5.09
N VAL A 95 -1.56 -9.81 -4.21
CA VAL A 95 -1.37 -8.35 -4.15
C VAL A 95 0.02 -8.00 -3.63
N MET A 96 0.53 -6.83 -4.01
CA MET A 96 1.81 -6.35 -3.52
C MET A 96 1.72 -6.07 -2.01
N HIS A 97 2.67 -6.57 -1.24
CA HIS A 97 2.74 -6.28 0.18
C HIS A 97 3.01 -4.79 0.43
N VAL A 98 2.25 -4.20 1.35
CA VAL A 98 2.36 -2.79 1.73
C VAL A 98 3.77 -2.41 2.17
N THR A 99 4.44 -3.29 2.92
CA THR A 99 5.84 -3.07 3.33
C THR A 99 6.79 -3.03 2.14
N ARG A 100 6.60 -3.91 1.14
CA ARG A 100 7.40 -3.91 -0.09
C ARG A 100 7.17 -2.64 -0.90
N LYS A 101 5.93 -2.16 -0.98
CA LYS A 101 5.61 -0.90 -1.65
C LYS A 101 6.30 0.28 -0.96
N ILE A 102 6.21 0.35 0.37
CA ILE A 102 6.87 1.40 1.17
C ILE A 102 8.38 1.38 0.98
N GLN A 103 9.00 0.19 1.03
CA GLN A 103 10.43 0.04 0.82
C GLN A 103 10.86 0.60 -0.55
N ARG A 104 10.15 0.23 -1.62
CA ARG A 104 10.40 0.78 -2.96
C ARG A 104 10.23 2.30 -3.04
N LEU A 105 9.25 2.85 -2.33
CA LEU A 105 9.06 4.30 -2.29
C LEU A 105 10.21 5.01 -1.58
N LYS A 106 10.75 4.42 -0.51
CA LYS A 106 11.94 4.94 0.18
C LYS A 106 13.19 4.86 -0.69
N GLU A 107 13.42 3.74 -1.36
CA GLU A 107 14.54 3.57 -2.30
C GLU A 107 14.48 4.61 -3.42
N ARG A 108 13.30 4.79 -4.02
CA ARG A 108 13.08 5.81 -5.05
C ARG A 108 13.34 7.22 -4.53
N TRP A 109 12.83 7.54 -3.33
CA TRP A 109 13.06 8.85 -2.71
C TRP A 109 14.55 9.11 -2.45
N ASN A 110 15.26 8.13 -1.89
CA ASN A 110 16.70 8.23 -1.65
C ASN A 110 17.47 8.44 -2.96
N GLY A 111 17.09 7.71 -4.03
CA GLY A 111 17.66 7.92 -5.36
C GLY A 111 17.45 9.36 -5.87
N HIS A 112 16.24 9.91 -5.72
CA HIS A 112 15.96 11.31 -6.09
C HIS A 112 16.80 12.31 -5.28
N VAL A 113 16.97 12.09 -3.96
CA VAL A 113 17.80 12.95 -3.10
C VAL A 113 19.25 12.91 -3.55
N VAL A 114 19.82 11.73 -3.81
CA VAL A 114 21.20 11.58 -4.28
C VAL A 114 21.41 12.27 -5.63
N SER A 115 20.51 12.09 -6.58
CA SER A 115 20.58 12.78 -7.88
C SER A 115 20.52 14.29 -7.74
N SER A 116 19.60 14.81 -6.93
CA SER A 116 19.45 16.26 -6.70
C SER A 116 20.67 16.87 -6.02
N LEU A 117 21.27 16.15 -5.05
CA LEU A 117 22.52 16.59 -4.43
C LEU A 117 23.65 16.63 -5.46
N LYS A 118 23.81 15.60 -6.29
CA LYS A 118 24.85 15.55 -7.34
C LYS A 118 24.71 16.70 -8.33
N GLU A 119 23.49 17.05 -8.75
CA GLU A 119 23.22 18.22 -9.59
C GLU A 119 23.59 19.55 -8.91
N LYS A 120 23.37 19.66 -7.60
CA LYS A 120 23.76 20.85 -6.84
C LYS A 120 25.29 20.99 -6.76
N TRP A 121 25.99 19.92 -6.38
CA TRP A 121 27.46 19.91 -6.28
C TRP A 121 28.14 20.17 -7.62
N THR A 122 27.61 19.63 -8.71
CA THR A 122 28.16 19.88 -10.06
C THR A 122 28.02 21.33 -10.49
N LYS A 123 26.93 22.02 -10.10
CA LYS A 123 26.77 23.46 -10.35
C LYS A 123 27.73 24.31 -9.53
N GLU A 124 28.01 23.94 -8.28
CA GLU A 124 28.93 24.66 -7.38
C GLU A 124 30.42 24.50 -7.78
N ILE A 125 30.80 23.39 -8.43
CA ILE A 125 32.19 23.17 -8.90
C ILE A 125 32.47 23.86 -10.24
N ILE A 126 31.43 24.05 -11.07
CA ILE A 126 31.55 24.64 -12.42
C ILE A 126 31.37 26.18 -12.39
N SER A 127 30.92 26.76 -11.27
CA SER A 127 30.84 28.22 -11.05
C SER A 127 32.10 28.78 -10.43
#